data_AF-A0A2W4WBV7-F1
#
_entry.id   AF-A0A2W4WBV7-F1
#
_cell.length_a   1.000
_cell.length_b   1.000
_cell.length_c   1.000
_cell.angle_alpha   90.00
_cell.angle_beta   90.00
_cell.angle_gamma   90.00
#
_symmetry.space_group_name_H-M   'P 1'
#
loop_
_entity.id
_entity.type
_entity.pdbx_description
1 polymer ?
#
loop_
_entity_poly.entity_id
_entity_poly.type
_entity_poly.pdbx_seq_one_letter_code
_entity_poly.pdbx_strand_id
1 'polypeptide(L)'
;LPFAESEAGETGLELLLTLAGKWMREQNVPPARIVELLCGNPADIIKVQAGSLRTGMPADLCLFNPEVDWVVGEASLISQGKHTPFNGFPMQGKVQLTMVNGNVGYSSLEKSKMKVLVA
;
A
#
# COMPACT_ATOMS: atom_id res chain seq x y z
N LEU A 1 1.94 13.83 -25.38
CA LEU A 1 2.85 14.99 -25.49
C LEU A 1 4.28 14.46 -25.62
N PRO A 2 5.16 15.10 -26.39
CA PRO A 2 6.59 14.88 -26.32
C PRO A 2 7.11 15.06 -24.89
N PHE A 3 8.20 14.38 -24.52
CA PHE A 3 8.76 14.44 -23.14
C PHE A 3 9.04 15.87 -22.67
N ALA A 4 9.54 16.74 -23.55
CA ALA A 4 9.82 18.14 -23.21
C ALA A 4 8.57 18.98 -22.88
N GLU A 5 7.38 18.49 -23.27
CA GLU A 5 6.09 19.18 -23.09
C GLU A 5 5.22 18.48 -22.04
N SER A 6 5.67 17.37 -21.44
CA SER A 6 4.92 16.68 -20.40
C SER A 6 5.13 17.31 -19.03
N GLU A 7 4.06 17.39 -18.25
CA GLU A 7 4.15 17.73 -16.83
C GLU A 7 4.75 16.57 -16.04
N ALA A 8 5.48 16.90 -14.97
CA ALA A 8 6.02 15.90 -14.06
C ALA A 8 4.90 15.33 -13.17
N GLY A 9 4.76 14.01 -13.15
CA GLY A 9 3.85 13.31 -12.25
C GLY A 9 3.58 11.88 -12.66
N GLU A 10 3.32 11.03 -11.67
CA GLU A 10 2.87 9.66 -11.86
C GLU A 10 1.85 9.27 -10.77
N THR A 11 1.00 8.29 -11.07
CA THR A 11 0.24 7.57 -10.05
C THR A 11 1.10 6.44 -9.49
N GLY A 12 1.28 6.43 -8.18
CA GLY A 12 2.05 5.40 -7.47
C GLY A 12 1.50 5.04 -6.09
N LEU A 13 0.51 5.79 -5.58
CA LEU A 13 0.00 5.62 -4.21
C LEU A 13 -0.50 4.21 -3.94
N GLU A 14 -1.28 3.66 -4.87
CA GLU A 14 -1.83 2.30 -4.78
C GLU A 14 -0.75 1.21 -4.91
N LEU A 15 0.40 1.56 -5.48
CA LEU A 15 1.48 0.62 -5.79
C LEU A 15 2.55 0.55 -4.69
N LEU A 16 2.60 1.54 -3.80
CA LEU A 16 3.69 1.75 -2.84
C LEU A 16 4.04 0.49 -2.04
N LEU A 17 3.07 -0.14 -1.37
CA LEU A 17 3.34 -1.29 -0.51
C LEU A 17 3.74 -2.54 -1.31
N THR A 18 3.13 -2.75 -2.48
CA THR A 18 3.48 -3.86 -3.36
C THR A 18 4.90 -3.71 -3.92
N LEU A 19 5.27 -2.50 -4.35
CA LEU A 19 6.62 -2.19 -4.82
C LEU A 19 7.66 -2.32 -3.69
N ALA A 20 7.34 -1.83 -2.49
CA ALA A 20 8.20 -2.00 -1.32
C ALA A 20 8.38 -3.49 -0.96
N GLY A 21 7.32 -4.29 -1.06
CA GLY A 21 7.37 -5.74 -0.86
C GLY A 21 8.25 -6.45 -1.91
N LYS A 22 8.16 -6.04 -3.18
CA LYS A 22 9.05 -6.53 -4.25
C LYS A 22 10.51 -6.21 -3.93
N TRP A 23 10.82 -4.95 -3.64
CA TRP A 23 12.18 -4.52 -3.26
C TRP A 23 12.70 -5.30 -2.05
N MET A 24 11.87 -5.47 -1.02
CA MET A 24 12.23 -6.21 0.18
C MET A 24 12.62 -7.67 -0.12
N ARG A 25 11.86 -8.37 -0.96
CA ARG A 25 12.19 -9.73 -1.39
C ARG A 25 13.51 -9.78 -2.17
N GLU A 26 13.69 -8.85 -3.11
CA GLU A 26 14.90 -8.79 -3.94
C GLU A 26 16.16 -8.47 -3.14
N GLN A 27 16.02 -7.67 -2.07
CA GLN A 27 17.13 -7.24 -1.22
C GLN A 27 17.26 -8.04 0.08
N ASN A 28 16.45 -9.09 0.29
CA ASN A 28 16.39 -9.87 1.53
C ASN A 28 16.23 -9.02 2.80
N VAL A 29 15.38 -7.99 2.73
CA VAL A 29 15.10 -7.09 3.85
C VAL A 29 13.99 -7.67 4.73
N PRO A 30 14.03 -7.53 6.07
CA PRO A 30 12.93 -7.98 6.93
C PRO A 30 11.65 -7.14 6.75
N PRO A 31 10.43 -7.72 6.85
CA PRO A 31 9.17 -6.98 6.73
C PRO A 31 9.02 -5.82 7.71
N ALA A 32 9.56 -5.96 8.93
CA ALA A 32 9.57 -4.90 9.94
C ALA A 32 10.20 -3.60 9.42
N ARG A 33 11.21 -3.71 8.54
CA ARG A 33 11.87 -2.54 7.95
C ARG A 33 10.96 -1.75 7.01
N ILE A 34 10.06 -2.41 6.27
CA ILE A 34 9.04 -1.71 5.47
C ILE A 34 8.12 -0.90 6.40
N VAL A 35 7.67 -1.50 7.50
CA VAL A 35 6.78 -0.82 8.48
C VAL A 35 7.47 0.40 9.09
N GLU A 36 8.75 0.29 9.45
CA GLU A 36 9.54 1.45 9.89
C GLU A 36 9.62 2.53 8.82
N LEU A 37 9.98 2.18 7.58
CA LEU A 37 10.22 3.14 6.50
C LEU A 37 8.93 3.83 6.01
N LEU A 38 7.81 3.12 5.96
CA LEU A 38 6.55 3.63 5.41
C LEU A 38 5.59 4.16 6.49
N CYS A 39 5.75 3.75 7.75
CA CYS A 39 4.80 4.06 8.81
C CYS A 39 5.47 4.76 10.00
N GLY A 40 6.41 4.08 10.68
CA GLY A 40 7.02 4.56 11.92
C GLY A 40 7.86 5.83 11.75
N ASN A 41 8.88 5.79 10.89
CA ASN A 41 9.79 6.93 10.67
C ASN A 41 9.04 8.16 10.13
N PRO A 42 8.11 8.05 9.15
CA PRO A 42 7.33 9.20 8.73
C PRO A 42 6.49 9.81 9.87
N ALA A 43 5.84 8.97 10.70
CA ALA A 43 5.04 9.43 11.83
C ALA A 43 5.89 10.19 12.87
N ASP A 44 7.10 9.71 13.15
CA ASP A 44 8.05 10.35 14.05
C ASP A 44 8.55 11.70 13.49
N ILE A 45 8.86 11.77 12.19
CA ILE A 45 9.32 12.99 11.51
C ILE A 45 8.27 14.10 11.61
N ILE A 46 7.00 13.78 11.33
CA ILE A 46 5.90 14.76 11.34
C ILE A 46 5.21 14.88 12.71
N LYS A 47 5.67 14.12 13.72
CA LYS A 47 5.22 14.15 15.12
C LYS A 47 3.72 13.88 15.29
N VAL A 48 3.23 12.82 14.68
CA VAL A 48 1.82 12.39 14.80
C VAL A 48 1.71 11.05 15.51
N GLN A 49 0.59 10.82 16.18
CA GLN A 49 0.27 9.54 16.80
C GLN A 49 -0.20 8.54 15.75
N ALA A 50 0.71 8.02 14.94
CA ALA A 50 0.45 7.02 13.91
C ALA A 50 1.60 6.00 13.81
N GLY A 51 1.52 5.11 12.82
CA GLY A 51 2.64 4.26 12.41
C GLY A 51 3.02 3.12 13.36
N SER A 52 2.17 2.82 14.35
CA SER A 52 2.41 1.75 15.32
C SER A 52 1.11 1.06 15.71
N LEU A 53 1.20 -0.26 15.89
CA LEU A 53 0.10 -1.13 16.27
C LEU A 53 0.25 -1.52 17.74
N ARG A 54 -0.45 -0.80 18.61
CA ARG A 54 -0.48 -1.04 20.06
C ARG A 54 -1.77 -0.48 20.65
N THR A 55 -2.17 -1.00 21.81
CA THR A 55 -3.33 -0.50 22.56
C THR A 55 -3.19 1.01 22.81
N GLY A 56 -4.28 1.75 22.60
CA GLY A 56 -4.33 3.21 22.78
C GLY A 56 -3.93 4.03 21.54
N MET A 57 -3.53 3.39 20.43
CA MET A 57 -3.32 4.06 19.14
C MET A 57 -4.60 4.08 18.29
N PRO A 58 -4.71 5.02 17.33
CA PRO A 58 -5.68 4.92 16.25
C PRO A 58 -5.67 3.55 15.58
N ALA A 59 -6.86 3.02 15.27
CA ALA A 59 -7.03 1.77 14.53
C ALA A 59 -6.84 2.00 13.02
N ASP A 60 -5.63 2.44 12.65
CA ASP A 60 -5.18 2.62 11.28
C ASP A 60 -4.44 1.35 10.83
N LEU A 61 -5.10 0.54 10.00
CA LEU A 61 -4.67 -0.83 9.69
C LEU A 61 -4.66 -1.06 8.18
N CYS A 62 -3.71 -1.87 7.72
CA CYS A 62 -3.67 -2.37 6.35
C CYS A 62 -3.50 -3.88 6.36
N LEU A 63 -4.42 -4.61 5.73
CA LEU A 63 -4.26 -6.04 5.47
C LEU A 63 -3.60 -6.22 4.11
N PHE A 64 -2.40 -6.75 4.11
CA PHE A 64 -1.62 -7.03 2.91
C PHE A 64 -1.48 -8.54 2.72
N ASN A 65 -1.86 -9.04 1.56
CA ASN A 65 -1.64 -10.43 1.19
C ASN A 65 -0.41 -10.52 0.28
N PRO A 66 0.72 -11.08 0.74
CA PRO A 66 1.97 -11.11 -0.01
C PRO A 66 1.97 -12.13 -1.16
N GLU A 67 1.02 -13.06 -1.21
CA GLU A 67 0.99 -14.19 -2.16
C GLU A 67 0.14 -13.93 -3.41
N VAL A 68 -0.49 -12.75 -3.51
CA VAL A 68 -1.38 -12.44 -4.64
C VAL A 68 -0.58 -11.91 -5.81
N ASP A 69 -0.56 -12.65 -6.91
CA ASP A 69 -0.03 -12.19 -8.18
C ASP A 69 -1.08 -11.38 -8.96
N TRP A 70 -0.65 -10.29 -9.59
CA TRP A 70 -1.50 -9.45 -10.42
C TRP A 70 -0.66 -8.62 -11.41
N VAL A 71 -1.31 -8.01 -12.40
CA VAL A 71 -0.66 -7.13 -13.38
C VAL A 71 -1.18 -5.72 -13.20
N VAL A 72 -0.27 -4.74 -13.15
CA VAL A 72 -0.64 -3.32 -13.06
C VAL A 72 -1.26 -2.88 -14.38
N GLY A 73 -2.39 -2.21 -14.29
CA GLY A 73 -3.08 -1.62 -15.44
C GLY A 73 -4.32 -0.86 -15.02
N GLU A 74 -4.96 -0.19 -15.97
CA GLU A 74 -6.08 0.74 -15.73
C GLU A 74 -7.23 0.09 -14.93
N ALA A 75 -7.57 -1.16 -15.25
CA ALA A 75 -8.63 -1.93 -14.61
C ALA A 75 -8.30 -2.35 -13.17
N SER A 76 -7.01 -2.40 -12.81
CA SER A 76 -6.54 -2.79 -11.48
C SER A 76 -6.37 -1.62 -10.51
N LEU A 77 -6.25 -0.39 -11.06
CA LEU A 77 -6.06 0.85 -10.30
C LEU A 77 -7.40 1.56 -10.08
N ILE A 78 -7.61 2.10 -8.89
CA ILE A 78 -8.78 2.89 -8.52
C ILE A 78 -8.59 4.37 -8.90
N SER A 79 -7.35 4.87 -8.85
CA SER A 79 -6.97 6.25 -9.14
C SER A 79 -7.57 6.76 -10.44
N GLN A 80 -7.99 8.03 -10.46
CA GLN A 80 -8.43 8.68 -11.70
C GLN A 80 -7.27 8.83 -12.69
N GLY A 81 -6.05 9.07 -12.21
CA GLY A 81 -4.85 9.08 -13.02
C GLY A 81 -4.35 7.66 -13.29
N LYS A 82 -4.16 7.31 -14.56
CA LYS A 82 -3.64 5.99 -14.98
C LYS A 82 -2.20 6.03 -15.51
N HIS A 83 -1.55 7.19 -15.39
CA HIS A 83 -0.18 7.41 -15.83
C HIS A 83 0.79 6.85 -14.79
N THR A 84 1.30 5.65 -15.03
CA THR A 84 2.31 5.01 -14.20
C THR A 84 3.31 4.27 -15.10
N PRO A 85 4.61 4.29 -14.80
CA PRO A 85 5.61 3.54 -15.56
C PRO A 85 5.46 2.03 -15.36
N PHE A 86 4.64 1.60 -14.39
CA PHE A 86 4.43 0.20 -14.07
C PHE A 86 3.32 -0.47 -14.88
N ASN A 87 2.66 0.21 -15.83
CA ASN A 87 1.61 -0.40 -16.65
C ASN A 87 2.13 -1.67 -17.38
N GLY A 88 1.37 -2.77 -17.26
CA GLY A 88 1.74 -4.09 -17.79
C GLY A 88 2.73 -4.88 -16.92
N PHE A 89 3.22 -4.30 -15.82
CA PHE A 89 4.24 -4.94 -14.99
C PHE A 89 3.60 -6.00 -14.06
N PRO A 90 4.16 -7.23 -13.99
CA PRO A 90 3.71 -8.24 -13.05
C PRO A 90 4.16 -7.88 -11.64
N MET A 91 3.23 -7.99 -10.70
CA MET A 91 3.42 -7.66 -9.29
C MET A 91 2.95 -8.82 -8.42
N GLN A 92 3.57 -8.94 -7.26
CA GLN A 92 3.18 -9.90 -6.23
C GLN A 92 3.03 -9.18 -4.89
N GLY A 93 1.89 -9.42 -4.26
CA GLY A 93 1.45 -8.78 -3.03
C GLY A 93 0.39 -7.73 -3.30
N LYS A 94 -0.72 -7.75 -2.58
CA LYS A 94 -1.82 -6.80 -2.76
C LYS A 94 -2.47 -6.41 -1.44
N VAL A 95 -2.79 -5.13 -1.28
CA VAL A 95 -3.63 -4.63 -0.18
C VAL A 95 -5.04 -5.15 -0.38
N GLN A 96 -5.63 -5.73 0.66
CA GLN A 96 -6.99 -6.26 0.64
C GLN A 96 -7.96 -5.47 1.53
N LEU A 97 -7.43 -4.77 2.54
CA LEU A 97 -8.22 -3.96 3.46
C LEU A 97 -7.39 -2.76 3.91
N THR A 98 -8.01 -1.59 3.97
CA THR A 98 -7.46 -0.42 4.67
C THR A 98 -8.53 0.12 5.61
N MET A 99 -8.14 0.33 6.87
CA MET A 99 -8.95 0.88 7.93
C MET A 99 -8.32 2.18 8.44
N VAL A 100 -9.14 3.20 8.68
CA VAL A 100 -8.73 4.49 9.22
C VAL A 100 -9.60 4.80 10.43
N ASN A 101 -9.00 4.97 11.61
CA ASN A 101 -9.68 5.16 12.88
C ASN A 101 -10.80 4.13 13.11
N GLY A 102 -10.57 2.86 12.78
CA GLY A 102 -11.57 1.80 12.94
C GLY A 102 -12.60 1.69 11.81
N ASN A 103 -12.58 2.59 10.82
CA ASN A 103 -13.53 2.61 9.72
C ASN A 103 -12.89 2.05 8.44
N VAL A 104 -13.59 1.15 7.75
CA VAL A 104 -13.10 0.58 6.48
C VAL A 104 -13.14 1.65 5.39
N GLY A 105 -11.97 2.08 4.93
CA GLY A 105 -11.82 3.00 3.79
C GLY A 105 -11.63 2.29 2.45
N TYR A 106 -11.11 1.06 2.47
CA TYR A 106 -10.96 0.21 1.29
C TYR A 106 -11.11 -1.25 1.67
N SER A 107 -11.77 -2.05 0.81
CA SER A 107 -11.81 -3.51 0.93
C SER A 107 -11.95 -4.17 -0.44
N SER A 108 -11.13 -5.17 -0.70
CA SER A 108 -11.31 -6.13 -1.79
C SER A 108 -11.80 -7.49 -1.30
N LEU A 109 -12.06 -7.63 0.01
CA LEU A 109 -12.55 -8.86 0.61
C LEU A 109 -14.06 -8.98 0.39
N GLU A 110 -14.52 -10.18 0.05
CA GLU A 110 -15.95 -10.47 0.08
C GLU A 110 -16.49 -10.38 1.51
N LYS A 111 -17.69 -9.79 1.68
CA LYS A 111 -18.31 -9.54 2.99
C LYS A 111 -18.41 -10.80 3.88
N SER A 112 -18.45 -11.99 3.29
CA SER A 112 -18.52 -13.29 3.97
C SER A 112 -17.22 -13.73 4.66
N LYS A 113 -16.07 -13.14 4.30
CA LYS A 113 -14.73 -13.49 4.83
C LYS A 113 -14.17 -12.47 5.81
N MET A 114 -14.95 -11.44 6.16
CA MET A 114 -14.52 -10.37 7.05
C MET A 114 -14.58 -10.82 8.52
N LYS A 115 -13.66 -11.73 8.91
CA LYS A 115 -13.31 -11.97 10.30
C LYS A 115 -12.17 -11.02 10.63
N VAL A 116 -12.48 -9.94 11.33
CA VAL A 116 -11.51 -8.94 11.78
C VAL A 116 -10.55 -9.64 12.75
N LEU A 117 -9.32 -9.92 12.30
CA LEU A 117 -8.23 -10.32 13.17
C LEU A 117 -7.45 -9.05 13.51
N VAL A 118 -7.77 -8.47 14.67
CA VAL A 118 -6.96 -7.42 15.28
C VAL A 118 -5.77 -8.11 15.94
N ALA A 119 -4.57 -7.82 15.47
CA ALA A 119 -3.39 -7.78 16.32
C ALA A 119 -2.99 -6.31 16.45
#